data_AF-A0A951A4J7-F1
#
_entry.id   AF-A0A951A4J7-F1
#
_cell.length_a   1.000
_cell.length_b   1.000
_cell.length_c   1.000
_cell.angle_alpha   90.00
_cell.angle_beta   90.00
_cell.angle_gamma   90.00
#
_symmetry.space_group_name_H-M   'P 1'
#
loop_
_entity.id
_entity.type
_entity.pdbx_description
1 polymer ?
#
loop_
_entity_poly.entity_id
_entity_poly.type
_entity_poly.pdbx_seq_one_letter_code
_entity_poly.pdbx_strand_id
1 'polypeptide(L)'
;TTTGKYYWIPTERVASIEFEAPHRPRDLVWRRASMVVTDGPDGIVYIPALYDSVAADIGDELRLGRATSWTDEEAGPVRGSGQRVFLIGDDAQSIMELATLRFGA
;
A
#
# COMPACT_ATOMS: atom_id res chain seq x y z
N THR A 1 -4.55 9.13 9.13
CA THR A 1 -4.83 9.94 10.34
C THR A 1 -6.04 10.79 10.07
N THR A 2 -6.78 11.17 11.12
CA THR A 2 -7.94 12.09 11.01
C THR A 2 -7.54 13.51 10.57
N THR A 3 -6.24 13.82 10.55
CA THR A 3 -5.68 15.12 10.16
C THR A 3 -5.54 15.33 8.65
N GLY A 4 -5.75 14.29 7.82
CA GLY A 4 -5.58 14.38 6.37
C GLY A 4 -4.13 14.58 5.90
N LYS A 5 -3.15 14.48 6.81
CA LYS A 5 -1.73 14.63 6.50
C LYS A 5 -1.15 13.33 5.92
N TYR A 6 -0.22 13.49 4.98
CA TYR A 6 0.55 12.40 4.39
C TYR A 6 1.87 12.21 5.15
N TYR A 7 2.24 10.96 5.39
CA TYR A 7 3.45 10.61 6.12
C TYR A 7 4.18 9.46 5.42
N TRP A 8 5.50 9.52 5.44
CA TRP A 8 6.36 8.35 5.24
C TRP A 8 6.83 7.87 6.60
N ILE A 9 6.49 6.63 6.93
CA ILE A 9 6.86 6.00 8.20
C ILE A 9 7.85 4.89 7.86
N PRO A 10 9.07 4.94 8.41
CA PRO A 10 10.02 3.84 8.26
C PRO A 10 9.41 2.54 8.80
N THR A 11 9.50 1.46 8.03
CA THR A 11 8.91 0.17 8.40
C THR A 11 9.45 -0.37 9.73
N GLU A 12 10.72 -0.07 10.05
CA GLU A 12 11.36 -0.40 11.35
C GLU A 12 10.65 0.21 12.57
N ARG A 13 9.85 1.26 12.39
CA ARG A 13 9.05 1.86 13.45
C ARG A 13 7.63 1.30 13.52
N VAL A 14 7.21 0.51 12.55
CA VAL A 14 5.87 -0.07 12.53
C VAL A 14 5.89 -1.36 13.32
N ALA A 15 5.19 -1.44 14.45
CA ALA A 15 5.09 -2.69 15.20
C ALA A 15 4.05 -3.63 14.57
N SER A 16 2.90 -3.08 14.14
CA SER A 16 1.86 -3.86 13.46
C SER A 16 0.93 -3.00 12.60
N ILE A 17 0.34 -3.65 11.60
CA ILE A 17 -0.73 -3.12 10.77
C ILE A 17 -1.84 -4.16 10.68
N GLU A 18 -3.08 -3.76 10.96
CA GLU A 18 -4.28 -4.57 10.78
C GLU A 18 -5.16 -3.91 9.72
N PHE A 19 -5.32 -4.56 8.57
CA PHE A 19 -6.10 -4.04 7.46
C PHE A 19 -7.57 -4.46 7.59
N GLU A 20 -8.46 -3.52 7.30
CA GLU A 20 -9.86 -3.85 7.12
C GLU A 20 -10.13 -4.37 5.70
N ALA A 21 -11.08 -5.29 5.57
CA ALA A 21 -11.61 -5.67 4.26
C ALA A 21 -12.17 -4.42 3.54
N PRO A 22 -12.01 -4.31 2.22
CA PRO A 22 -12.64 -3.21 1.46
C PRO A 22 -14.17 -3.29 1.56
N HIS A 23 -14.82 -2.20 1.96
CA HIS A 23 -16.29 -2.12 2.06
C HIS A 23 -16.89 -1.16 1.02
N ARG A 24 -16.08 -0.24 0.49
CA ARG A 24 -16.50 0.84 -0.42
C ARG A 24 -15.49 0.98 -1.56
N PRO A 25 -15.89 1.50 -2.74
CA PRO A 25 -14.98 1.66 -3.86
C PRO A 25 -13.70 2.43 -3.54
N ARG A 26 -13.77 3.45 -2.66
CA ARG A 26 -12.59 4.21 -2.25
C ARG A 26 -11.53 3.37 -1.53
N ASP A 27 -11.93 2.26 -0.90
CA ASP A 27 -11.02 1.39 -0.15
C ASP A 27 -10.10 0.62 -1.09
N LEU A 28 -10.45 0.54 -2.39
CA LEU A 28 -9.60 0.01 -3.45
C LEU A 28 -8.39 0.92 -3.75
N VAL A 29 -8.46 2.19 -3.34
CA VAL A 29 -7.39 3.20 -3.53
C VAL A 29 -6.75 3.56 -2.19
N TRP A 30 -7.55 3.62 -1.14
CA TRP A 30 -7.15 4.03 0.21
C TRP A 30 -7.60 2.98 1.22
N ARG A 31 -6.75 1.96 1.41
CA ARG A 31 -7.10 0.84 2.29
C ARG A 31 -7.02 1.29 3.75
N ARG A 32 -8.11 1.11 4.48
CA ARG A 32 -8.18 1.47 5.90
C ARG A 32 -7.43 0.43 6.73
N ALA A 33 -6.63 0.91 7.70
CA ALA A 33 -5.92 0.05 8.63
C ALA A 33 -5.82 0.68 10.02
N SER A 34 -5.75 -0.17 11.05
CA SER A 34 -5.21 0.18 12.36
C SER A 34 -3.71 -0.05 12.35
N MET A 35 -2.92 0.89 12.87
CA MET A 35 -1.47 0.78 12.87
C MET A 35 -0.91 1.19 14.23
N VAL A 36 0.07 0.41 14.69
CA VAL A 36 0.83 0.65 15.92
C VAL A 36 2.25 1.02 15.53
N VAL A 37 2.75 2.14 16.05
CA VAL A 37 4.07 2.68 15.71
C VAL A 37 4.90 2.78 17.00
N THR A 38 6.06 2.16 17.02
CA THR A 38 7.02 2.25 18.12
C THR A 38 7.40 3.70 18.37
N ASP A 39 7.24 4.15 19.63
CA ASP A 39 7.45 5.54 20.06
C ASP A 39 6.65 6.58 19.25
N GLY A 40 5.52 6.15 18.66
CA GLY A 40 4.64 6.97 17.83
C GLY A 40 3.18 6.86 18.25
N PRO A 41 2.29 7.64 17.60
CA PRO A 41 0.87 7.56 17.86
C PRO A 41 0.26 6.35 17.17
N ASP A 42 -0.43 5.51 17.94
CA ASP A 42 -1.30 4.47 17.42
C ASP A 42 -2.57 5.08 16.82
N GLY A 43 -3.11 4.45 15.78
CA GLY A 43 -4.44 4.82 15.31
C GLY A 43 -4.82 4.37 13.91
N ILE A 44 -5.93 4.93 13.46
CA ILE A 44 -6.52 4.64 12.15
C ILE A 44 -5.83 5.46 11.06
N VAL A 45 -5.33 4.75 10.06
CA VAL A 45 -4.67 5.29 8.88
C VAL A 45 -5.33 4.78 7.60
N TYR A 46 -5.00 5.44 6.49
CA TYR A 46 -5.38 5.03 5.16
C TYR A 46 -4.09 4.86 4.37
N ILE A 47 -3.85 3.65 3.90
CA ILE A 47 -2.64 3.29 3.17
C ILE A 47 -2.98 3.35 1.67
N PRO A 48 -2.17 4.05 0.85
CA PRO A 48 -2.36 4.03 -0.59
C PRO A 48 -2.21 2.60 -1.11
N ALA A 49 -3.28 2.09 -1.72
CA ALA A 49 -3.35 0.76 -2.29
C ALA A 49 -2.87 0.69 -3.74
N LEU A 50 -2.68 1.85 -4.37
CA LEU A 50 -2.12 1.97 -5.71
C LEU A 50 -0.70 2.56 -5.65
N TYR A 51 0.14 2.19 -6.61
CA TYR A 51 1.32 2.97 -6.94
C TYR A 51 0.92 4.32 -7.53
N ASP A 52 1.76 5.33 -7.29
CA ASP A 52 1.62 6.60 -7.99
C ASP A 52 1.99 6.38 -9.46
N SER A 53 1.10 6.78 -10.38
CA SER A 53 1.34 6.68 -11.81
C SER A 53 1.15 8.04 -12.45
N VAL A 54 2.17 8.48 -13.17
CA VAL A 54 2.20 9.73 -13.94
C VAL A 54 1.62 9.58 -15.34
N ALA A 55 1.32 8.36 -15.79
CA ALA A 55 0.79 8.12 -17.12
C ALA A 55 -0.72 8.37 -17.17
N ALA A 56 -1.15 9.27 -18.04
CA ALA A 56 -2.55 9.66 -18.18
C ALA A 56 -3.46 8.50 -18.63
N ASP A 57 -2.92 7.49 -19.31
CA ASP A 57 -3.70 6.41 -19.94
C ASP A 57 -3.20 4.99 -19.57
N ILE A 58 -3.09 4.70 -18.27
CA ILE A 58 -2.67 3.38 -17.77
C ILE A 58 -3.76 2.29 -17.89
N GLY A 59 -4.92 2.57 -18.47
CA GLY A 59 -6.04 1.63 -18.53
C GLY A 59 -6.80 1.44 -17.21
N ASP A 60 -8.05 1.02 -17.31
CA ASP A 60 -8.98 1.00 -16.17
C ASP A 60 -8.65 -0.08 -15.14
N GLU A 61 -8.06 -1.21 -15.55
CA GLU A 61 -7.66 -2.27 -14.62
C GLU A 61 -6.58 -1.78 -13.65
N LEU A 62 -5.62 -0.99 -14.11
CA LEU A 62 -4.60 -0.39 -13.26
C LEU A 62 -5.20 0.74 -12.40
N ARG A 63 -6.05 1.60 -12.97
CA ARG A 63 -6.73 2.67 -12.21
C ARG A 63 -7.62 2.15 -11.08
N LEU A 64 -8.25 0.99 -11.28
CA LEU A 64 -9.11 0.35 -10.29
C LEU A 64 -8.36 -0.59 -9.34
N GLY A 65 -7.03 -0.72 -9.50
CA GLY A 65 -6.22 -1.62 -8.68
C GLY A 65 -6.57 -3.09 -8.85
N ARG A 66 -6.97 -3.50 -10.05
CA ARG A 66 -7.28 -4.90 -10.41
C ARG A 66 -6.09 -5.65 -11.02
N ALA A 67 -5.05 -4.90 -11.38
CA ALA A 67 -3.80 -5.45 -11.88
C ALA A 67 -2.62 -4.60 -11.40
N THR A 68 -1.43 -5.17 -11.52
CA THR A 68 -0.15 -4.51 -11.31
C THR A 68 0.69 -4.66 -12.57
N SER A 69 1.29 -3.56 -13.02
CA SER A 69 2.25 -3.55 -14.11
C SER A 69 3.57 -2.94 -13.63
N TRP A 70 4.67 -3.32 -14.28
CA TRP A 70 6.02 -2.89 -13.95
C TRP A 70 6.68 -2.27 -15.18
N THR A 71 7.47 -1.21 -14.97
CA THR A 71 8.33 -0.68 -16.04
C THR A 71 9.47 -1.64 -16.35
N ASP A 72 10.01 -1.56 -17.56
CA ASP A 72 11.23 -2.26 -17.94
C ASP A 72 12.43 -1.81 -17.09
N GLU A 73 13.36 -2.73 -16.81
CA GLU A 73 14.61 -2.45 -16.10
C GLU A 73 15.51 -1.50 -16.90
N GLU A 74 15.45 -1.57 -18.23
CA GLU A 74 16.23 -0.69 -19.12
C GLU A 74 15.81 0.79 -19.01
N ALA A 75 14.60 1.05 -18.49
CA ALA A 75 14.07 2.40 -18.28
C ALA A 75 14.54 3.04 -16.95
N GLY A 76 15.36 2.33 -16.16
CA GLY A 76 15.85 2.77 -14.85
C GLY A 76 15.27 1.96 -13.69
N PRO A 77 15.11 2.54 -12.48
CA PRO A 77 14.52 1.80 -11.36
C PRO A 77 13.12 1.30 -11.72
N VAL A 78 12.85 0.02 -11.48
CA VAL A 78 11.53 -0.59 -11.73
C VAL A 78 10.46 0.14 -10.92
N ARG A 79 9.42 0.63 -11.60
CA ARG A 79 8.27 1.31 -11.01
C ARG A 79 7.01 0.52 -11.25
N GLY A 80 6.20 0.40 -10.21
CA GLY A 80 4.87 -0.21 -10.32
C GLY A 80 3.82 0.79 -10.83
N SER A 81 2.80 0.27 -11.49
CA SER A 81 1.54 0.96 -11.83
C SER A 81 0.37 0.07 -11.47
N GLY A 82 -0.71 0.65 -10.95
CA GLY A 82 -1.87 -0.10 -10.45
C GLY A 82 -1.69 -0.56 -9.01
N GLN A 83 -2.15 -1.77 -8.68
CA GLN A 83 -2.21 -2.26 -7.31
C GLN A 83 -0.81 -2.41 -6.70
N ARG A 84 -0.64 -1.95 -5.46
CA ARG A 84 0.61 -2.07 -4.72
C ARG A 84 0.89 -3.53 -4.34
N VAL A 85 2.13 -3.95 -4.53
CA VAL A 85 2.65 -5.27 -4.16
C VAL A 85 3.79 -5.09 -3.16
N PHE A 86 3.85 -5.99 -2.18
CA PHE A 86 4.93 -6.08 -1.21
C PHE A 86 5.68 -7.39 -1.44
N LEU A 87 7.00 -7.32 -1.34
CA LEU A 87 7.84 -8.51 -1.27
C LEU A 87 7.94 -8.94 0.19
N ILE A 88 7.47 -10.14 0.51
CA ILE A 88 7.48 -10.74 1.84
C ILE A 88 8.27 -12.04 1.76
N GLY A 89 9.55 -11.99 2.18
CA GLY A 89 10.48 -13.07 1.87
C GLY A 89 10.71 -13.15 0.37
N ASP A 90 10.39 -14.29 -0.24
CA ASP A 90 10.45 -14.51 -1.68
C ASP A 90 9.10 -14.34 -2.39
N ASP A 91 8.03 -14.06 -1.63
CA ASP A 91 6.66 -13.98 -2.14
C ASP A 91 6.24 -12.54 -2.45
N ALA A 92 5.68 -12.34 -3.64
CA ALA A 92 4.99 -11.12 -4.00
C ALA A 92 3.53 -11.18 -3.51
N GLN A 93 3.16 -10.34 -2.54
CA GLN A 93 1.79 -10.25 -2.04
C GLN A 93 1.16 -8.90 -2.37
N SER A 94 -0.05 -8.93 -2.93
CA SER A 94 -0.77 -7.69 -3.19
C SER A 94 -1.25 -7.06 -1.90
N ILE A 95 -1.37 -5.73 -1.90
CA ILE A 95 -1.88 -5.02 -0.73
C ILE A 95 -3.29 -5.47 -0.37
N MET A 96 -4.11 -6.00 -1.29
CA MET A 96 -5.49 -6.40 -0.97
C MET A 96 -5.59 -7.74 -0.26
N GLU A 97 -4.58 -8.60 -0.41
CA GLU A 97 -4.51 -9.91 0.23
C GLU A 97 -4.02 -9.83 1.69
N LEU A 98 -3.33 -8.75 2.06
CA LEU A 98 -2.79 -8.59 3.40
C LEU A 98 -3.91 -8.46 4.44
N ALA A 99 -3.89 -9.26 5.49
CA ALA A 99 -4.81 -9.08 6.63
C ALA A 99 -4.11 -8.39 7.80
N THR A 100 -2.96 -8.93 8.21
CA THR A 100 -2.17 -8.43 9.32
C THR A 100 -0.70 -8.49 8.95
N LEU A 101 0.02 -7.40 9.24
CA LEU A 101 1.47 -7.36 9.22
C LEU A 101 1.98 -7.16 10.65
N ARG A 102 2.99 -7.93 11.04
CA ARG A 102 3.73 -7.75 12.29
C ARG A 102 5.20 -7.72 11.96
N PHE A 103 5.90 -6.73 12.48
CA PHE A 103 7.34 -6.61 12.33
C PHE A 103 7.96 -7.03 13.66
N GLY A 104 8.87 -8.00 13.60
CA GLY A 104 9.58 -8.50 14.78
C GLY A 104 10.62 -7.50 15.29
N ALA A 105 10.98 -7.64 16.56
CA ALA A 105 12.22 -7.09 17.12
C ALA A 105 13.37 -8.09 16.93
#